data_AF-A0A543KED1-F1
#
_entry.id   AF-A0A543KED1-F1
#
_cell.length_a   1.000
_cell.length_b   1.000
_cell.length_c   1.000
_cell.angle_alpha   90.00
_cell.angle_beta   90.00
_cell.angle_gamma   90.00
#
_symmetry.space_group_name_H-M   'P 1'
#
loop_
_entity.id
_entity.type
_entity.pdbx_description
1 polymer ?
#
loop_
_entity_poly.entity_id
_entity_poly.type
_entity_poly.pdbx_seq_one_letter_code
_entity_poly.pdbx_strand_id
1 'polypeptide(L)' 'MNTNYTGLLGILHLALVVWAAVSILGSGATQGQKVLWILLVLIFPVIGLIIWFLAGPKKT' A
#
# COMPACT_ATOMS: atom_id res chain seq x y z
N MET A 1 -1.07 8.42 -30.09
CA MET A 1 -2.11 7.56 -29.48
C MET A 1 -2.17 7.91 -28.01
N ASN A 2 -3.25 8.54 -27.56
CA ASN A 2 -3.40 9.00 -26.17
C ASN A 2 -4.09 7.87 -25.41
N THR A 3 -3.29 7.01 -24.81
CA THR A 3 -3.73 5.79 -24.15
C THR A 3 -4.25 6.17 -22.76
N ASN A 4 -5.56 6.37 -22.61
CA ASN A 4 -6.26 6.73 -21.35
C ASN A 4 -5.97 5.79 -20.15
N TYR A 5 -5.27 4.69 -20.38
CA TYR A 5 -4.87 3.69 -19.40
C TYR A 5 -3.98 4.26 -18.30
N THR A 6 -3.15 5.28 -18.58
CA THR A 6 -2.26 5.86 -17.58
C THR A 6 -3.03 6.51 -16.42
N GLY A 7 -4.19 7.13 -16.70
CA GLY A 7 -5.04 7.73 -15.67
C GLY A 7 -5.77 6.68 -14.83
N LEU A 8 -6.34 5.66 -15.47
CA LEU A 8 -7.03 4.56 -14.79
C LEU A 8 -6.08 3.74 -13.91
N LEU A 9 -4.87 3.45 -14.41
CA LEU A 9 -3.85 2.74 -13.65
C LEU A 9 -3.38 3.55 -12.44
N GLY A 10 -3.24 4.87 -12.57
CA GLY A 10 -2.91 5.75 -11.44
C GLY A 10 -3.99 5.74 -10.35
N ILE A 11 -5.26 5.80 -10.72
CA ILE A 11 -6.39 5.75 -9.78
C ILE A 11 -6.44 4.39 -9.06
N LEU A 12 -6.28 3.29 -9.82
CA LEU A 12 -6.23 1.95 -9.23
C LEU A 12 -5.08 1.82 -8.24
N HIS A 13 -3.90 2.34 -8.61
CA HIS A 13 -2.74 2.32 -7.74
C HIS A 13 -2.97 3.12 -6.46
N LEU A 14 -3.55 4.33 -6.56
CA LEU A 14 -3.90 5.15 -5.40
C LEU A 14 -4.88 4.42 -4.46
N ALA A 15 -5.91 3.77 -5.03
CA ALA A 15 -6.87 2.99 -4.24
C ALA A 15 -6.19 1.85 -3.47
N LEU A 16 -5.24 1.15 -4.10
CA LEU A 16 -4.45 0.10 -3.44
C LEU A 16 -3.55 0.65 -2.33
N VAL A 17 -2.92 1.80 -2.54
CA VAL A 17 -2.10 2.47 -1.51
C VAL A 17 -2.95 2.85 -0.30
N VAL A 18 -4.12 3.44 -0.51
CA VAL A 18 -5.04 3.79 0.58
C VAL A 18 -5.50 2.54 1.33
N TRP A 19 -5.86 1.49 0.60
CA TRP A 19 -6.26 0.22 1.19
C TRP A 19 -5.14 -0.39 2.06
N ALA A 20 -3.91 -0.38 1.57
CA ALA A 20 -2.74 -0.83 2.31
C ALA A 20 -2.55 -0.04 3.61
N ALA A 21 -2.59 1.29 3.53
CA ALA A 21 -2.45 2.17 4.70
C ALA A 21 -3.53 1.89 5.76
N VAL A 22 -4.80 1.82 5.36
CA VAL A 22 -5.92 1.52 6.28
C VAL A 22 -5.75 0.15 6.93
N SER A 23 -5.34 -0.86 6.16
CA SER A 23 -5.09 -2.20 6.70
C SER A 23 -3.93 -2.22 7.69
N ILE A 24 -2.83 -1.50 7.41
CA ILE A 24 -1.69 -1.40 8.33
C ILE A 24 -2.10 -0.70 9.62
N LEU A 25 -2.81 0.43 9.51
CA LEU A 25 -3.28 1.19 10.67
C LEU A 25 -4.23 0.37 11.55
N GLY A 26 -5.09 -0.43 10.94
CA GLY A 26 -6.03 -1.33 11.62
C GLY A 26 -5.42 -2.66 12.10
N SER A 27 -4.13 -2.92 11.87
CA SER A 27 -3.46 -4.14 12.30
C SER A 27 -3.03 -4.11 13.78
N GLY A 28 -2.73 -5.28 14.35
CA GLY A 28 -2.19 -5.45 15.70
C GLY A 28 -0.70 -5.09 15.84
N ALA A 29 -0.06 -4.56 14.80
CA ALA A 29 1.35 -4.17 14.85
C ALA A 29 1.60 -2.97 15.77
N THR A 30 2.81 -2.87 16.30
CA THR A 30 3.22 -1.69 17.09
C THR A 30 3.23 -0.42 16.24
N GLN A 31 3.20 0.75 16.89
CA GLN A 31 3.16 2.04 16.17
C GLN A 31 4.37 2.22 15.24
N GLY A 32 5.58 1.89 15.68
CA GLY A 32 6.79 1.98 14.84
C GLY A 32 6.75 1.04 13.63
N GLN A 33 6.22 -0.18 13.79
CA GLN A 33 6.04 -1.11 12.68
C GLN A 33 5.02 -0.59 11.66
N LYS A 34 3.93 0.03 12.12
CA LYS A 34 2.92 0.64 11.22
C LYS A 34 3.56 1.72 10.34
N VAL A 35 4.36 2.60 10.94
CA VAL A 35 5.08 3.64 10.22
C VAL A 35 6.04 3.05 9.19
N LEU A 36 6.83 2.03 9.57
CA LEU A 36 7.76 1.37 8.65
C LEU A 36 7.05 0.74 7.44
N TRP A 37 5.92 0.07 7.66
CA TRP A 37 5.13 -0.54 6.58
C TRP A 37 4.51 0.50 5.66
N ILE A 38 3.99 1.60 6.20
CA ILE A 38 3.45 2.69 5.39
C ILE A 38 4.56 3.33 4.56
N LEU A 39 5.74 3.61 5.16
CA LEU A 39 6.89 4.16 4.45
C LEU A 39 7.37 3.24 3.32
N LEU A 40 7.41 1.93 3.56
CA LEU A 40 7.78 0.94 2.55
C LEU A 40 6.84 0.97 1.34
N VAL A 41 5.52 1.04 1.56
CA VAL A 41 4.52 1.14 0.48
C VAL A 41 4.63 2.49 -0.24
N LEU A 42 4.89 3.58 0.47
CA LEU A 42 4.95 4.93 -0.12
C LEU A 42 6.20 5.15 -0.98
N ILE A 43 7.36 4.69 -0.51
CA ILE A 43 8.65 4.85 -1.20
C ILE A 43 8.75 3.88 -2.39
N PHE A 44 8.23 2.67 -2.23
CA PHE A 44 8.22 1.65 -3.27
C PHE A 44 6.77 1.37 -3.70
N PRO A 45 6.16 2.18 -4.55
CA PRO A 45 4.73 2.09 -4.86
C PRO A 45 4.29 0.70 -5.32
N VAL A 46 4.95 0.13 -6.34
CA VAL A 46 4.59 -1.20 -6.86
C VAL A 46 5.13 -2.32 -5.98
N ILE A 47 6.44 -2.32 -5.73
CA ILE A 47 7.12 -3.41 -5.00
C ILE A 47 6.68 -3.43 -3.54
N GLY A 48 6.56 -2.28 -2.90
CA GLY A 48 6.13 -2.15 -1.52
C GLY A 48 4.68 -2.60 -1.33
N LEU A 49 3.78 -2.31 -2.27
CA LEU A 49 2.43 -2.89 -2.27
C LEU A 49 2.45 -4.42 -2.36
N ILE A 50 3.30 -4.99 -3.22
CA ILE A 50 3.44 -6.46 -3.34
C ILE A 50 3.95 -7.08 -2.05
N ILE A 51 5.04 -6.52 -1.47
CA ILE A 51 5.61 -6.99 -0.20
C ILE A 51 4.56 -6.92 0.91
N TRP A 52 3.86 -5.78 1.03
CA TRP A 52 2.82 -5.59 2.03
C TRP A 52 1.65 -6.57 1.81
N PHE A 53 1.24 -6.84 0.59
CA PHE A 53 0.15 -7.79 0.32
C PHE A 53 0.48 -9.20 0.82
N LEU A 54 1.74 -9.63 0.63
CA LEU A 54 2.21 -10.96 1.00
C LEU A 54 2.57 -11.09 2.49
N ALA A 55 3.28 -10.10 3.05
CA ALA A 55 3.90 -10.17 4.38
C ALA A 55 3.50 -9.04 5.33
N GLY A 56 2.62 -8.14 4.89
CA GLY A 56 2.15 -7.01 5.67
C GLY A 56 1.37 -7.43 6.92
N PRO A 57 1.29 -6.55 7.92
CA PRO A 57 0.67 -6.86 9.19
C PRO A 57 -0.84 -7.01 9.00
N LYS A 58 -1.37 -8.18 9.34
CA LYS A 58 -2.79 -8.48 9.23
C LYS A 58 -3.50 -8.18 10.55
N LYS A 59 -4.82 -8.01 10.48
CA LYS A 59 -5.67 -7.96 11.67
C LYS A 59 -5.51 -9.30 12.40
N THR A 60 -5.08 -9.24 13.66
CA THR A 60 -5.12 -10.37 14.61
C THR A 60 -6.54 -10.59 15.07
#